data_AF-A0A7S2W631-F1
#
_entry.id   AF-A0A7S2W631-F1
#
_cell.length_a   1.000
_cell.length_b   1.000
_cell.length_c   1.000
_cell.angle_alpha   90.00
_cell.angle_beta   90.00
_cell.angle_gamma   90.00
#
_symmetry.space_group_name_H-M   'P 1'
#
loop_
_entity.id
_entity.type
_entity.pdbx_description
1 polymer ?
#
loop_
_entity_poly.entity_id
_entity_poly.type
_entity_poly.pdbx_seq_one_letter_code
_entity_poly.pdbx_strand_id
1 'polypeptide(L)'
;VIAVLSAELFNQATWQRVWAAKDTTAMRRGFGLGSVLVFLLMMFFGIMGMISYANDPESYDTFSKYAYLAFFDLLLPLGQGWHILALIFVTSLAASSVDSLQNGITSILSADFLNLTSRPELIKWLNRTVLAGVNVAAVVKSAQRYDVLALFLVADLVCATAVFPVFLGLIPIQGKFAFLSPTELGAFLGCIGGISAVLVIGCVYDYDTYRSNPFDFFWLKTKDPELCALCGTTRMWTFIITPLASLVVTVIMSNVDLMIRGEERARKPIFTCAWDEKNKDKSDKEAIEGGNGKDPVAFKADENFAEDA
;
A
#
# COMPACT_ATOMS: atom_id res chain seq x y z
N VAL A 1 -13.66 1.85 1.00
CA VAL A 1 -13.08 2.30 2.30
C VAL A 1 -12.09 1.28 2.85
N ILE A 2 -12.49 0.03 3.13
CA ILE A 2 -11.57 -0.99 3.66
C ILE A 2 -10.34 -1.22 2.75
N ALA A 3 -10.58 -1.32 1.44
CA ALA A 3 -9.55 -1.43 0.40
C ALA A 3 -8.53 -0.26 0.47
N VAL A 4 -9.04 0.97 0.38
CA VAL A 4 -8.23 2.20 0.42
C VAL A 4 -7.43 2.32 1.73
N LEU A 5 -8.05 2.05 2.89
CA LEU A 5 -7.34 2.07 4.17
C LEU A 5 -6.17 1.09 4.18
N SER A 6 -6.40 -0.11 3.64
CA SER A 6 -5.38 -1.16 3.54
C SER A 6 -4.21 -0.72 2.67
N ALA A 7 -4.49 -0.09 1.53
CA ALA A 7 -3.47 0.39 0.60
C ALA A 7 -2.67 1.57 1.19
N GLU A 8 -3.34 2.54 1.80
CA GLU A 8 -2.68 3.72 2.38
C GLU A 8 -1.74 3.36 3.54
N LEU A 9 -2.00 2.26 4.26
CA LEU A 9 -1.09 1.75 5.30
C LEU A 9 0.27 1.29 4.73
N PHE A 10 0.32 0.83 3.48
CA PHE A 10 1.56 0.41 2.80
C PHE A 10 2.21 1.53 1.98
N ASN A 11 1.63 2.73 2.00
CA ASN A 11 2.13 3.83 1.20
C ASN A 11 3.43 4.42 1.76
N GLN A 12 4.57 3.98 1.20
CA GLN A 12 5.90 4.37 1.67
C GLN A 12 6.15 5.89 1.63
N ALA A 13 5.53 6.60 0.68
CA ALA A 13 5.70 8.06 0.58
C ALA A 13 5.14 8.79 1.80
N THR A 14 4.06 8.28 2.40
CA THR A 14 3.46 8.84 3.62
C THR A 14 4.35 8.55 4.83
N TRP A 15 4.87 7.32 4.94
CA TRP A 15 5.78 6.94 6.02
C TRP A 15 7.07 7.76 6.04
N GLN A 16 7.65 8.05 4.87
CA GLN A 16 8.84 8.91 4.81
C GLN A 16 8.59 10.31 5.40
N ARG A 17 7.40 10.88 5.21
CA ARG A 17 7.03 12.19 5.77
C ARG A 17 6.85 12.12 7.29
N VAL A 18 6.38 10.99 7.80
CA VAL A 18 6.29 10.72 9.25
C VAL A 18 7.69 10.66 9.87
N TRP A 19 8.59 9.89 9.26
CA TRP A 19 9.96 9.75 9.75
C TRP A 19 10.80 11.03 9.63
N ALA A 20 10.48 11.90 8.67
CA ALA A 20 11.11 13.20 8.52
C ALA A 20 10.54 14.28 9.46
N ALA A 21 9.47 13.98 10.23
CA ALA A 21 8.87 14.95 11.13
C ALA A 21 9.79 15.23 12.33
N LYS A 22 9.93 16.51 12.68
CA LYS A 22 10.78 16.95 13.79
C LYS A 22 10.29 16.45 15.15
N ASP A 23 8.99 16.60 15.40
CA ASP A 23 8.34 16.32 16.69
C ASP A 23 6.94 15.73 16.47
N THR A 24 6.44 14.97 17.45
CA THR A 24 5.09 14.37 17.41
C THR A 24 3.97 15.41 17.28
N THR A 25 4.14 16.58 17.91
CA THR A 25 3.19 17.70 17.81
C THR A 25 3.17 18.28 16.39
N ALA A 26 4.34 18.41 15.75
CA ALA A 26 4.44 18.90 14.37
C ALA A 26 3.80 17.90 13.40
N MET A 27 4.03 16.60 13.60
CA MET A 27 3.39 15.52 12.84
C MET A 27 1.86 15.58 12.93
N ARG A 28 1.30 15.65 14.15
CA ARG A 28 -0.15 15.72 14.36
C ARG A 28 -0.79 16.96 13.72
N ARG A 29 -0.13 18.12 13.83
CA ARG A 29 -0.58 19.35 13.15
C ARG A 29 -0.51 19.22 11.63
N GLY A 30 0.55 18.62 11.10
CA GLY A 30 0.70 18.34 9.68
C GLY A 30 -0.41 17.44 9.14
N PHE A 31 -0.75 16.37 9.85
CA PHE A 31 -1.86 15.49 9.51
C PHE A 31 -3.22 16.19 9.58
N GLY A 32 -3.46 16.99 10.62
CA GLY A 32 -4.70 17.77 10.72
C GLY A 32 -4.87 18.73 9.55
N LEU A 33 -3.82 19.51 9.24
CA LEU A 33 -3.85 20.44 8.11
C LEU A 33 -3.99 19.72 6.77
N GLY A 34 -3.23 18.63 6.57
CA GLY A 34 -3.30 17.81 5.36
C GLY A 34 -4.69 17.23 5.14
N SER A 35 -5.32 16.68 6.18
CA SER A 35 -6.67 16.13 6.11
C SER A 35 -7.70 17.20 5.71
N VAL A 36 -7.61 18.41 6.27
CA VAL A 36 -8.52 19.52 5.93
C VAL A 36 -8.33 19.95 4.47
N LEU A 37 -7.09 20.10 4.02
CA LEU A 37 -6.80 20.48 2.63
C LEU A 37 -7.28 19.44 1.62
N VAL A 38 -7.03 18.15 1.90
CA VAL A 38 -7.52 17.05 1.05
C VAL A 38 -9.05 17.02 1.04
N PHE A 39 -9.70 17.18 2.20
CA PHE A 39 -11.15 17.23 2.29
C PHE A 39 -11.74 18.36 1.44
N LEU A 40 -11.20 19.58 1.53
CA LEU A 40 -11.66 20.72 0.74
C LEU A 40 -11.46 20.49 -0.76
N LEU A 41 -10.32 19.92 -1.15
CA LEU A 41 -10.03 19.60 -2.54
C LEU A 41 -11.00 18.55 -3.11
N MET A 42 -11.26 17.48 -2.34
CA MET A 42 -12.22 16.44 -2.73
C MET A 42 -13.65 16.97 -2.81
N MET A 43 -14.04 17.83 -1.86
CA MET A 43 -15.33 18.51 -1.89
C MET A 43 -15.47 19.39 -3.14
N PHE A 44 -14.43 20.14 -3.50
CA PHE A 44 -14.42 20.97 -4.70
C PHE A 44 -14.65 20.15 -5.98
N PHE A 45 -13.88 19.07 -6.18
CA PHE A 45 -14.06 18.20 -7.36
C PHE A 45 -15.39 17.45 -7.34
N GLY A 46 -15.88 17.05 -6.15
CA GLY A 46 -17.20 16.44 -6.00
C GLY A 46 -18.33 17.37 -6.44
N ILE A 47 -18.30 18.63 -6.01
CA ILE A 47 -19.28 19.65 -6.43
C ILE A 47 -19.19 19.89 -7.94
N MET A 48 -17.99 20.01 -8.50
CA MET A 48 -17.80 20.18 -9.96
C MET A 48 -18.37 19.00 -10.75
N GLY A 49 -18.18 17.77 -10.28
CA GLY A 49 -18.78 16.58 -10.89
C GLY A 49 -20.32 16.62 -10.87
N MET A 50 -20.92 17.01 -9.75
CA MET A 50 -22.38 17.18 -9.62
C MET A 50 -22.92 18.28 -10.54
N ILE A 51 -22.19 19.39 -10.69
CA ILE A 51 -22.56 20.45 -11.64
C ILE A 51 -22.49 19.93 -13.08
N SER A 52 -21.50 19.10 -13.42
CA SER A 52 -21.42 18.51 -14.75
C SER A 52 -22.62 17.63 -15.07
N TYR A 53 -23.00 16.80 -14.10
CA TYR A 53 -24.15 15.94 -14.23
C TYR A 53 -25.43 16.76 -14.41
N ALA A 54 -25.60 17.84 -13.63
CA ALA A 54 -26.77 18.72 -13.74
C ALA A 54 -26.89 19.42 -15.11
N ASN A 55 -25.77 19.69 -15.80
CA ASN A 55 -25.78 20.32 -17.12
C ASN A 55 -26.19 19.38 -18.26
N ASP A 56 -25.92 18.07 -18.13
CA ASP A 56 -26.15 17.08 -19.20
C ASP A 56 -26.38 15.68 -18.62
N PRO A 57 -27.51 15.44 -17.93
CA PRO A 57 -27.75 14.19 -17.21
C PRO A 57 -27.89 12.99 -18.15
N GLU A 58 -28.51 13.17 -19.32
CA GLU A 58 -28.74 12.08 -20.30
C GLU A 58 -27.42 11.46 -20.79
N SER A 59 -26.38 12.28 -20.99
CA SER A 59 -25.08 11.77 -21.47
C SER A 59 -24.32 10.96 -20.42
N TYR A 60 -24.51 11.28 -19.13
CA TYR A 60 -23.92 10.51 -18.05
C TYR A 60 -24.70 9.22 -17.77
N ASP A 61 -26.03 9.27 -17.82
CA ASP A 61 -26.88 8.09 -17.62
C ASP A 61 -26.75 7.07 -18.76
N THR A 62 -26.47 7.54 -19.98
CA THR A 62 -26.24 6.68 -21.15
C THR A 62 -24.78 6.21 -21.27
N PHE A 63 -23.91 6.52 -20.31
CA PHE A 63 -22.47 6.21 -20.33
C PHE A 63 -21.72 6.71 -21.58
N SER A 64 -22.25 7.72 -22.29
CA SER A 64 -21.55 8.32 -23.43
C SER A 64 -20.37 9.18 -22.95
N LYS A 65 -20.49 9.74 -21.74
CA LYS A 65 -19.43 10.45 -21.01
C LYS A 65 -19.06 9.70 -19.74
N TYR A 66 -17.76 9.65 -19.46
CA TYR A 66 -17.26 9.01 -18.26
C TYR A 66 -17.24 9.96 -17.08
N ALA A 67 -17.75 9.52 -15.93
CA ALA A 67 -17.81 10.32 -14.70
C ALA A 67 -16.43 10.87 -14.25
N TYR A 68 -15.34 10.14 -14.50
CA TYR A 68 -13.98 10.58 -14.14
C TYR A 68 -13.46 11.73 -15.03
N LEU A 69 -14.12 12.05 -16.15
CA LEU A 69 -13.78 13.18 -17.04
C LEU A 69 -14.66 14.40 -16.82
N ALA A 70 -15.62 14.34 -15.89
CA ALA A 70 -16.64 15.38 -15.71
C ALA A 70 -16.08 16.80 -15.50
N PHE A 71 -14.94 16.93 -14.81
CA PHE A 71 -14.27 18.22 -14.64
C PHE A 71 -13.79 18.83 -15.98
N PHE A 72 -13.27 17.99 -16.89
CA PHE A 72 -12.81 18.46 -18.20
C PHE A 72 -13.96 18.87 -19.11
N ASP A 73 -15.13 18.25 -18.96
CA ASP A 73 -16.35 18.64 -19.66
C ASP A 73 -16.84 20.04 -19.25
N LEU A 74 -16.69 20.41 -17.98
CA LEU A 74 -16.91 21.79 -17.52
C LEU A 74 -15.88 22.78 -18.07
N LEU A 75 -14.66 22.31 -18.32
CA LEU A 75 -13.56 23.16 -18.76
C LEU A 75 -13.60 23.44 -20.27
N LEU A 76 -14.08 22.50 -21.06
CA LEU A 76 -14.24 22.59 -22.52
C LEU A 76 -14.88 23.92 -23.03
N PRO A 77 -15.99 24.42 -22.46
CA PRO A 77 -16.59 25.68 -22.90
C PRO A 77 -15.87 26.95 -22.40
N LEU A 78 -14.87 26.84 -21.52
CA LEU A 78 -14.16 28.02 -20.99
C LEU A 78 -13.11 28.55 -21.99
N GLY A 79 -12.66 29.79 -21.76
CA GLY A 79 -11.60 30.39 -22.60
C GLY A 79 -10.28 29.62 -22.57
N GLN A 80 -9.43 29.83 -23.58
CA GLN A 80 -8.13 29.15 -23.72
C GLN A 80 -7.19 29.36 -22.51
N GLY A 81 -7.28 30.49 -21.81
CA GLY A 81 -6.48 30.74 -20.60
C GLY A 81 -6.72 29.72 -19.49
N TRP A 82 -7.97 29.28 -19.29
CA TRP A 82 -8.32 28.29 -18.28
C TRP A 82 -7.80 26.89 -18.62
N HIS A 83 -7.77 26.56 -19.91
CA HIS A 83 -7.20 25.30 -20.40
C HIS A 83 -5.71 25.20 -20.08
N ILE A 84 -4.95 26.27 -20.34
CA ILE A 84 -3.51 26.31 -20.05
C ILE A 84 -3.27 26.19 -18.54
N LEU A 85 -4.03 26.94 -17.74
CA LEU A 85 -3.91 26.90 -16.28
C LEU A 85 -4.22 25.51 -15.73
N ALA A 86 -5.30 24.87 -16.18
CA ALA A 86 -5.64 23.50 -15.77
C ALA A 86 -4.54 22.50 -16.16
N LEU A 87 -3.97 22.63 -17.36
CA LEU A 87 -2.89 21.77 -17.82
C LEU A 87 -1.64 21.91 -16.93
N ILE A 88 -1.26 23.14 -16.56
CA ILE A 88 -0.15 23.39 -15.62
C ILE A 88 -0.43 22.73 -14.27
N PHE A 89 -1.62 22.88 -13.71
CA PHE A 89 -1.96 22.28 -12.42
C PHE A 89 -1.98 20.76 -12.47
N VAL A 90 -2.64 20.17 -13.47
CA VAL A 90 -2.74 18.70 -13.62
C VAL A 90 -1.37 18.08 -13.85
N THR A 91 -0.52 18.68 -14.69
CA THR A 91 0.83 18.18 -14.93
C THR A 91 1.73 18.32 -13.71
N SER A 92 1.65 19.44 -12.98
CA SER A 92 2.39 19.65 -11.73
C SER A 92 1.97 18.64 -10.64
N LEU A 93 0.66 18.41 -10.50
CA LEU A 93 0.11 17.43 -9.57
C LEU A 93 0.61 16.02 -9.91
N ALA A 94 0.50 15.60 -11.18
CA ALA A 94 0.95 14.30 -11.64
C ALA A 94 2.47 14.12 -11.46
N ALA A 95 3.27 15.14 -11.79
CA ALA A 95 4.72 15.10 -11.61
C ALA A 95 5.10 14.94 -10.13
N SER A 96 4.41 15.64 -9.23
CA SER A 96 4.64 15.52 -7.77
C SER A 96 4.28 14.14 -7.22
N SER A 97 3.19 13.53 -7.71
CA SER A 97 2.81 12.16 -7.33
C SER A 97 3.82 11.14 -7.83
N VAL A 98 4.28 11.26 -9.08
CA VAL A 98 5.29 10.36 -9.67
C VAL A 98 6.62 10.49 -8.91
N ASP A 99 7.06 11.71 -8.60
CA ASP A 99 8.27 11.94 -7.80
C ASP A 99 8.17 11.28 -6.41
N SER A 100 7.02 11.42 -5.73
CA SER A 100 6.79 10.78 -4.43
C SER A 100 6.86 9.24 -4.52
N LEU A 101 6.27 8.64 -5.57
CA LEU A 101 6.34 7.19 -5.81
C LEU A 101 7.77 6.71 -6.08
N GLN A 102 8.51 7.45 -6.91
CA GLN A 102 9.89 7.12 -7.26
C GLN A 102 10.82 7.19 -6.03
N ASN A 103 10.62 8.18 -5.16
CA ASN A 103 11.34 8.32 -3.90
C ASN A 103 10.98 7.20 -2.91
N GLY A 104 9.71 6.77 -2.88
CA GLY A 104 9.27 5.60 -2.12
C GLY A 104 9.97 4.31 -2.56
N ILE A 105 9.95 4.00 -3.86
CA ILE A 105 10.60 2.82 -4.44
C ILE A 105 12.12 2.85 -4.18
N THR A 106 12.75 4.00 -4.43
CA THR A 106 14.20 4.16 -4.26
C THR A 106 14.63 3.94 -2.81
N SER A 107 13.82 4.37 -1.83
CA SER A 107 14.14 4.15 -0.42
C SER A 107 14.12 2.68 -0.01
N ILE A 108 13.19 1.89 -0.56
CA ILE A 108 13.11 0.44 -0.29
C ILE A 108 14.29 -0.26 -0.97
N LEU A 109 14.49 -0.02 -2.26
CA LEU A 109 15.59 -0.63 -3.02
C LEU A 109 16.97 -0.26 -2.46
N SER A 110 17.15 0.96 -1.96
CA SER A 110 18.39 1.38 -1.32
C SER A 110 18.72 0.54 -0.09
N ALA A 111 17.72 0.26 0.76
CA ALA A 111 17.89 -0.58 1.92
C ALA A 111 18.25 -2.01 1.52
N ASP A 112 17.57 -2.58 0.52
CA ASP A 112 17.83 -3.93 0.04
C ASP A 112 19.22 -4.06 -0.61
N PHE A 113 19.66 -3.05 -1.38
CA PHE A 113 20.97 -3.08 -2.04
C PHE A 113 22.14 -2.80 -1.11
N LEU A 114 21.94 -2.05 -0.01
CA LEU A 114 22.93 -1.94 1.06
C LEU A 114 23.29 -3.30 1.64
N ASN A 115 22.34 -4.25 1.60
CA ASN A 115 22.52 -5.60 2.12
C ASN A 115 23.33 -6.46 1.16
N LEU A 116 23.19 -6.22 -0.14
CA LEU A 116 23.89 -6.96 -1.19
C LEU A 116 25.32 -6.43 -1.45
N THR A 117 25.56 -5.12 -1.31
CA THR A 117 26.86 -4.52 -1.62
C THR A 117 27.10 -3.27 -0.79
N SER A 118 28.29 -3.15 -0.18
CA SER A 118 28.68 -1.98 0.64
C SER A 118 29.33 -0.84 -0.17
N ARG A 119 29.23 -0.83 -1.50
CA ARG A 119 29.80 0.22 -2.37
C ARG A 119 28.74 1.28 -2.72
N PRO A 120 28.86 2.53 -2.23
CA PRO A 120 27.81 3.54 -2.36
C PRO A 120 27.52 3.94 -3.81
N GLU A 121 28.55 4.03 -4.66
CA GLU A 121 28.38 4.38 -6.08
C GLU A 121 27.65 3.29 -6.87
N LEU A 122 27.87 2.01 -6.51
CA LEU A 122 27.17 0.90 -7.16
C LEU A 122 25.69 0.87 -6.77
N ILE A 123 25.36 1.14 -5.50
CA ILE A 123 23.97 1.23 -5.02
C ILE A 123 23.21 2.34 -5.76
N LYS A 124 23.81 3.53 -5.87
CA LYS A 124 23.20 4.66 -6.61
C LYS A 124 22.91 4.29 -8.06
N TRP A 125 23.87 3.67 -8.73
CA TRP A 125 23.72 3.28 -10.13
C TRP A 125 22.65 2.19 -10.30
N LEU A 126 22.65 1.18 -9.42
CA LEU A 126 21.67 0.10 -9.44
C LEU A 126 20.24 0.62 -9.20
N ASN A 127 20.05 1.48 -8.20
CA ASN A 127 18.76 2.13 -7.93
C ASN A 127 18.26 2.92 -9.14
N ARG A 128 19.11 3.74 -9.76
CA ARG A 128 18.74 4.54 -10.95
C ARG A 128 18.35 3.64 -12.12
N THR A 129 19.09 2.56 -12.35
CA THR A 129 18.82 1.62 -13.44
C THR A 129 17.49 0.88 -13.23
N VAL A 130 17.23 0.39 -12.02
CA VAL A 130 15.95 -0.28 -11.69
C VAL A 130 14.79 0.71 -11.81
N LEU A 131 14.94 1.92 -11.28
CA LEU A 131 13.91 2.95 -11.35
C LEU A 131 13.61 3.38 -12.79
N ALA A 132 14.64 3.52 -13.62
CA ALA A 132 14.46 3.78 -15.05
C ALA A 132 13.71 2.65 -15.75
N GLY A 133 14.04 1.39 -15.44
CA GLY A 133 13.33 0.22 -15.97
C GLY A 133 11.85 0.20 -15.58
N VAL A 134 11.53 0.47 -14.31
CA VAL A 134 10.14 0.56 -13.82
C VAL A 134 9.37 1.68 -14.52
N ASN A 135 9.97 2.87 -14.67
CA ASN A 135 9.35 4.00 -15.36
C ASN A 135 9.06 3.69 -16.84
N VAL A 136 10.01 3.08 -17.55
CA VAL A 136 9.81 2.70 -18.96
C VAL A 136 8.66 1.69 -19.09
N ALA A 137 8.61 0.68 -18.23
CA ALA A 137 7.52 -0.28 -18.20
C ALA A 137 6.16 0.39 -17.90
N ALA A 138 6.13 1.33 -16.95
CA ALA A 138 4.94 2.09 -16.62
C ALA A 138 4.42 2.93 -17.80
N VAL A 139 5.30 3.59 -18.55
CA VAL A 139 4.95 4.37 -19.75
C VAL A 139 4.39 3.46 -20.87
N VAL A 140 5.00 2.29 -21.08
CA VAL A 140 4.49 1.33 -22.07
C VAL A 140 3.10 0.82 -21.66
N LYS A 141 2.88 0.56 -20.37
CA LYS A 141 1.60 0.09 -19.85
C LYS A 141 0.53 1.18 -19.83
N SER A 142 0.87 2.43 -19.56
CA SER A 142 -0.10 3.53 -19.58
C SER A 142 -0.65 3.80 -20.99
N ALA A 143 0.13 3.54 -22.05
CA ALA A 143 -0.32 3.62 -23.43
C ALA A 143 -1.44 2.61 -23.78
N GLN A 144 -1.59 1.54 -23.00
CA GLN A 144 -2.58 0.48 -23.23
C GLN A 144 -3.98 0.82 -22.69
N ARG A 145 -4.20 2.03 -22.13
CA ARG A 145 -5.51 2.55 -21.68
C ARG A 145 -6.25 1.60 -20.72
N TYR A 146 -5.52 0.97 -19.80
CA TYR A 146 -6.15 0.20 -18.73
C TYR A 146 -7.05 1.10 -17.87
N ASP A 147 -8.16 0.53 -17.40
CA ASP A 147 -9.02 1.21 -16.44
C ASP A 147 -8.23 1.48 -15.14
N VAL A 148 -8.16 2.75 -14.79
CA VAL A 148 -7.42 3.25 -13.63
C VAL A 148 -8.05 2.74 -12.34
N LEU A 149 -9.39 2.67 -12.29
CA LEU A 149 -10.11 2.18 -11.11
C LEU A 149 -9.84 0.70 -10.87
N ALA A 150 -9.88 -0.12 -11.92
CA ALA A 150 -9.53 -1.54 -11.82
C ALA A 150 -8.08 -1.74 -11.34
N LEU A 151 -7.11 -0.98 -11.88
CA LEU A 151 -5.71 -1.08 -11.45
C LEU A 151 -5.52 -0.73 -9.97
N PHE A 152 -6.16 0.34 -9.48
CA PHE A 152 -6.15 0.69 -8.07
C PHE A 152 -6.80 -0.40 -7.21
N LEU A 153 -7.94 -0.94 -7.64
CA LEU A 153 -8.64 -1.98 -6.89
C LEU A 153 -7.81 -3.27 -6.79
N VAL A 154 -7.09 -3.65 -7.85
CA VAL A 154 -6.15 -4.79 -7.79
C VAL A 154 -5.01 -4.52 -6.81
N ALA A 155 -4.42 -3.32 -6.83
CA ALA A 155 -3.36 -2.95 -5.90
C ALA A 155 -3.86 -2.97 -4.44
N ASP A 156 -5.04 -2.42 -4.17
CA ASP A 156 -5.66 -2.43 -2.84
C ASP A 156 -5.93 -3.86 -2.36
N LEU A 157 -6.32 -4.77 -3.26
CA LEU A 157 -6.56 -6.17 -2.93
C LEU A 157 -5.27 -6.88 -2.53
N VAL A 158 -4.17 -6.63 -3.25
CA VAL A 158 -2.83 -7.11 -2.88
C VAL A 158 -2.48 -6.61 -1.48
N CYS A 159 -2.63 -5.31 -1.21
CA CYS A 159 -2.37 -4.74 0.10
C CYS A 159 -3.24 -5.40 1.19
N ALA A 160 -4.53 -5.61 0.93
CA ALA A 160 -5.43 -6.28 1.88
C ALA A 160 -4.99 -7.70 2.27
N THR A 161 -4.31 -8.44 1.36
CA THR A 161 -3.75 -9.76 1.72
C THR A 161 -2.63 -9.66 2.77
N ALA A 162 -1.89 -8.55 2.80
CA ALA A 162 -0.70 -8.38 3.63
C ALA A 162 -0.92 -7.50 4.88
N VAL A 163 -2.01 -6.71 4.96
CA VAL A 163 -2.26 -5.79 6.09
C VAL A 163 -2.15 -6.52 7.43
N PHE A 164 -2.96 -7.55 7.66
CA PHE A 164 -2.95 -8.21 8.97
C PHE A 164 -1.64 -8.96 9.27
N PRO A 165 -1.07 -9.76 8.36
CA PRO A 165 0.23 -10.40 8.58
C PRO A 165 1.32 -9.42 9.02
N VAL A 166 1.39 -8.25 8.40
CA VAL A 166 2.44 -7.26 8.67
C VAL A 166 2.17 -6.48 9.96
N PHE A 167 0.95 -5.97 10.14
CA PHE A 167 0.63 -5.13 11.29
C PHE A 167 0.47 -5.91 12.59
N LEU A 168 0.08 -7.19 12.55
CA LEU A 168 0.11 -8.06 13.73
C LEU A 168 1.55 -8.25 14.26
N GLY A 169 2.56 -8.17 13.39
CA GLY A 169 3.97 -8.19 13.78
C GLY A 169 4.39 -7.02 14.67
N LEU A 170 3.62 -5.94 14.69
CA LEU A 170 3.86 -4.77 15.55
C LEU A 170 3.38 -4.99 17.00
N ILE A 171 2.60 -6.04 17.26
CA ILE A 171 2.06 -6.34 18.59
C ILE A 171 3.19 -6.87 19.48
N PRO A 172 3.37 -6.31 20.70
CA PRO A 172 4.40 -6.77 21.61
C PRO A 172 4.17 -8.23 22.00
N ILE A 173 5.29 -8.96 22.06
CA ILE A 173 5.33 -10.39 22.35
C ILE A 173 4.85 -10.71 23.78
N GLN A 174 4.90 -9.74 24.67
CA GLN A 174 4.60 -9.89 26.09
C GLN A 174 3.29 -9.16 26.40
N GLY A 175 2.20 -9.91 26.63
CA GLY A 175 0.89 -9.34 26.96
C GLY A 175 -0.29 -10.28 26.69
N LYS A 176 -1.51 -9.84 27.02
CA LYS A 176 -2.76 -10.59 26.80
C LYS A 176 -3.01 -10.94 25.31
N PHE A 177 -2.42 -10.18 24.40
CA PHE A 177 -2.53 -10.38 22.94
C PHE A 177 -1.32 -11.12 22.33
N ALA A 178 -0.46 -11.74 23.15
CA ALA A 178 0.73 -12.45 22.69
C ALA A 178 0.42 -13.61 21.72
N PHE A 179 -0.75 -14.25 21.83
CA PHE A 179 -1.20 -15.30 20.90
C PHE A 179 -1.45 -14.78 19.47
N LEU A 180 -1.59 -13.46 19.32
CA LEU A 180 -1.82 -12.79 18.05
C LEU A 180 -0.50 -12.32 17.40
N SER A 181 0.62 -12.39 18.13
CA SER A 181 1.95 -12.08 17.63
C SER A 181 2.36 -13.14 16.59
N PRO A 182 2.50 -12.77 15.31
CA PRO A 182 2.78 -13.72 14.25
C PRO A 182 4.26 -14.11 14.28
N THR A 183 4.55 -15.37 13.94
CA THR A 183 5.92 -15.78 13.59
C THR A 183 6.20 -15.36 12.14
N GLU A 184 7.47 -15.25 11.74
CA GLU A 184 7.82 -14.92 10.35
C GLU A 184 7.20 -15.91 9.35
N LEU A 185 7.21 -17.20 9.70
CA LEU A 185 6.61 -18.27 8.90
C LEU A 185 5.09 -18.07 8.81
N GLY A 186 4.45 -17.78 9.94
CA GLY A 186 3.02 -17.57 10.02
C GLY A 186 2.56 -16.34 9.23
N ALA A 187 3.29 -15.23 9.29
CA ALA A 187 3.01 -14.04 8.49
C ALA A 187 3.19 -14.30 6.98
N PHE A 188 4.27 -14.98 6.59
CA PHE A 188 4.51 -15.35 5.19
C PHE A 188 3.42 -16.27 4.63
N LEU A 189 3.06 -17.32 5.37
CA LEU A 189 1.96 -18.22 5.00
C LEU A 189 0.60 -17.52 5.07
N GLY A 190 0.44 -16.52 5.94
CA GLY A 190 -0.72 -15.64 6.02
C GLY A 190 -0.95 -14.88 4.72
N CYS A 191 0.09 -14.24 4.17
CA CYS A 191 0.04 -13.57 2.87
C CYS A 191 -0.36 -14.54 1.74
N ILE A 192 0.23 -15.74 1.71
CA ILE A 192 -0.12 -16.80 0.74
C ILE A 192 -1.57 -17.26 0.95
N GLY A 193 -2.01 -17.34 2.21
CA GLY A 193 -3.38 -17.63 2.61
C GLY A 193 -4.37 -16.59 2.07
N GLY A 194 -4.03 -15.31 2.17
CA GLY A 194 -4.81 -14.22 1.59
C GLY A 194 -4.93 -14.32 0.07
N ILE A 195 -3.81 -14.55 -0.63
CA ILE A 195 -3.81 -14.74 -2.10
C ILE A 195 -4.65 -15.96 -2.49
N SER A 196 -4.47 -17.08 -1.80
CA SER A 196 -5.23 -18.30 -2.08
C SER A 196 -6.72 -18.14 -1.79
N ALA A 197 -7.11 -17.38 -0.75
CA ALA A 197 -8.50 -17.03 -0.48
C ALA A 197 -9.12 -16.24 -1.64
N VAL A 198 -8.42 -15.26 -2.21
CA VAL A 198 -8.89 -14.53 -3.40
C VAL A 198 -9.10 -15.47 -4.59
N LEU A 199 -8.17 -16.39 -4.83
CA LEU A 199 -8.28 -17.34 -5.94
C LEU A 199 -9.43 -18.34 -5.75
N VAL A 200 -9.63 -18.85 -4.52
CA VAL A 200 -10.74 -19.75 -4.19
C VAL A 200 -12.09 -19.04 -4.33
N ILE A 201 -12.18 -17.81 -3.83
CA ILE A 201 -13.34 -16.94 -4.03
C ILE A 201 -13.60 -16.77 -5.53
N GLY A 202 -12.55 -16.47 -6.31
CA GLY A 202 -12.62 -16.46 -7.77
C GLY A 202 -13.25 -17.73 -8.32
N CYS A 203 -12.70 -18.91 -8.03
CA CYS A 203 -13.24 -20.20 -8.48
C CYS A 203 -14.70 -20.47 -8.06
N VAL A 204 -15.10 -20.05 -6.85
CA VAL A 204 -16.45 -20.29 -6.31
C VAL A 204 -17.48 -19.40 -7.01
N TYR A 205 -17.14 -18.14 -7.26
CA TYR A 205 -18.04 -17.18 -7.91
C TYR A 205 -18.02 -17.25 -9.44
N ASP A 206 -17.01 -17.90 -10.03
CA ASP A 206 -16.86 -18.08 -11.48
C ASP A 206 -17.74 -19.19 -12.09
N TYR A 207 -18.78 -19.63 -11.37
CA TYR A 207 -19.63 -20.73 -11.83
C TYR A 207 -20.59 -20.37 -12.98
N ASP A 208 -20.79 -19.08 -13.32
CA ASP A 208 -21.88 -18.70 -14.24
C ASP A 208 -21.54 -17.74 -15.40
N THR A 209 -20.32 -17.18 -15.56
CA THR A 209 -20.10 -16.22 -16.69
C THR A 209 -18.71 -16.16 -17.33
N TYR A 210 -17.60 -16.55 -16.70
CA TYR A 210 -16.26 -16.39 -17.32
C TYR A 210 -15.44 -17.68 -17.27
N ARG A 211 -15.40 -18.42 -18.38
CA ARG A 211 -14.50 -19.56 -18.53
C ARG A 211 -13.04 -19.12 -18.71
N SER A 212 -12.40 -18.54 -17.69
CA SER A 212 -10.96 -18.23 -17.70
C SER A 212 -10.28 -18.50 -16.35
N ASN A 213 -8.95 -18.35 -16.30
CA ASN A 213 -8.14 -18.82 -15.19
C ASN A 213 -8.51 -18.09 -13.87
N PRO A 214 -8.37 -18.72 -12.69
CA PRO A 214 -8.62 -18.07 -11.39
C PRO A 214 -7.81 -16.78 -11.18
N PHE A 215 -6.68 -16.65 -11.88
CA PHE A 215 -5.84 -15.45 -11.92
C PHE A 215 -6.47 -14.25 -12.64
N ASP A 216 -7.42 -14.44 -13.55
CA ASP A 216 -8.10 -13.33 -14.22
C ASP A 216 -9.04 -12.58 -13.26
N PHE A 217 -9.62 -13.30 -12.30
CA PHE A 217 -10.40 -12.72 -11.21
C PHE A 217 -9.54 -11.83 -10.30
N PHE A 218 -8.31 -12.24 -10.02
CA PHE A 218 -7.35 -11.44 -9.24
C PHE A 218 -7.03 -10.10 -9.92
N TRP A 219 -6.95 -10.09 -11.25
CA TRP A 219 -6.75 -8.87 -12.04
C TRP A 219 -8.05 -8.12 -12.37
N LEU A 220 -9.19 -8.56 -11.82
CA LEU A 220 -10.51 -7.96 -12.00
C LEU A 220 -10.87 -7.69 -13.47
N LYS A 221 -10.36 -8.50 -14.40
CA LYS A 221 -10.63 -8.35 -15.83
C LYS A 221 -12.09 -8.71 -16.10
N THR A 222 -12.88 -7.71 -16.46
CA THR A 222 -14.29 -7.88 -16.86
C THR A 222 -14.33 -7.77 -18.39
N LYS A 223 -14.98 -8.69 -19.14
CA LYS A 223 -15.28 -8.48 -20.58
C LYS A 223 -16.49 -7.57 -20.77
N ASP A 224 -17.33 -7.35 -19.76
CA ASP A 224 -18.49 -6.47 -19.84
C ASP A 224 -18.11 -5.04 -19.44
N PRO A 225 -18.08 -4.08 -20.38
CA PRO A 225 -17.74 -2.68 -20.11
C PRO A 225 -18.85 -1.93 -19.34
N GLU A 226 -20.00 -2.55 -19.11
CA GLU A 226 -21.18 -1.95 -18.49
C GLU A 226 -21.26 -2.17 -16.97
N LEU A 227 -20.55 -3.18 -16.42
CA LEU A 227 -20.49 -3.39 -14.98
C LEU A 227 -19.40 -2.51 -14.36
N CYS A 228 -19.84 -1.40 -13.76
CA CYS A 228 -19.05 -0.54 -12.88
C CYS A 228 -18.09 -1.37 -11.98
N ALA A 229 -16.80 -1.03 -12.03
CA ALA A 229 -15.71 -1.70 -11.31
C ALA A 229 -16.02 -1.92 -9.80
N LEU A 230 -16.82 -1.01 -9.24
CA LEU A 230 -17.19 -0.95 -7.82
C LEU A 230 -18.58 -1.53 -7.50
N CYS A 231 -19.42 -1.84 -8.50
CA CYS A 231 -20.85 -2.09 -8.31
C CYS A 231 -21.21 -3.57 -8.12
N GLY A 232 -20.22 -4.44 -7.90
CA GLY A 232 -20.44 -5.86 -7.63
C GLY A 232 -20.47 -6.16 -6.13
N THR A 233 -21.61 -6.62 -5.62
CA THR A 233 -21.72 -7.16 -4.24
C THR A 233 -20.67 -8.24 -3.98
N THR A 234 -20.35 -9.05 -4.99
CA THR A 234 -19.30 -10.07 -4.96
C THR A 234 -17.92 -9.48 -4.63
N ARG A 235 -17.56 -8.34 -5.24
CA ARG A 235 -16.27 -7.66 -4.99
C ARG A 235 -16.23 -7.04 -3.59
N MET A 236 -17.36 -6.55 -3.09
CA MET A 236 -17.43 -6.09 -1.69
C MET A 236 -17.08 -7.22 -0.72
N TRP A 237 -17.66 -8.42 -0.92
CA TRP A 237 -17.35 -9.59 -0.10
C TRP A 237 -15.88 -10.01 -0.22
N THR A 238 -15.26 -9.92 -1.40
CA THR A 238 -13.85 -10.27 -1.56
C THR A 238 -12.94 -9.37 -0.71
N PHE A 239 -13.20 -8.06 -0.67
CA PHE A 239 -12.43 -7.12 0.15
C PHE A 239 -12.64 -7.27 1.67
N ILE A 240 -13.72 -7.93 2.10
CA ILE A 240 -13.97 -8.22 3.51
C ILE A 240 -13.37 -9.57 3.90
N ILE A 241 -13.61 -10.60 3.10
CA ILE A 241 -13.19 -11.98 3.40
C ILE A 241 -11.68 -12.14 3.26
N THR A 242 -11.06 -11.53 2.26
CA THR A 242 -9.62 -11.67 2.00
C THR A 242 -8.73 -11.30 3.19
N PRO A 243 -8.85 -10.10 3.79
CA PRO A 243 -7.99 -9.74 4.91
C PRO A 243 -8.33 -10.58 6.16
N LEU A 244 -9.60 -10.95 6.37
CA LEU A 244 -9.99 -11.85 7.47
C LEU A 244 -9.41 -13.26 7.31
N ALA A 245 -9.44 -13.82 6.09
CA ALA A 245 -8.85 -15.11 5.80
C ALA A 245 -7.33 -15.09 6.00
N SER A 246 -6.67 -14.01 5.55
CA SER A 246 -5.24 -13.78 5.80
C SER A 246 -4.92 -13.73 7.30
N LEU A 247 -5.73 -13.03 8.10
CA LEU A 247 -5.60 -12.98 9.55
C LEU A 247 -5.75 -14.36 10.19
N VAL A 248 -6.79 -15.12 9.82
CA VAL A 248 -7.05 -16.46 10.37
C VAL A 248 -5.90 -17.42 10.03
N VAL A 249 -5.45 -17.44 8.78
CA VAL A 249 -4.31 -18.27 8.35
C VAL A 249 -3.04 -17.86 9.10
N THR A 250 -2.79 -16.56 9.25
CA THR A 250 -1.62 -16.05 10.00
C THR A 250 -1.62 -16.56 11.43
N VAL A 251 -2.74 -16.43 12.15
CA VAL A 251 -2.85 -16.84 13.56
C VAL A 251 -2.75 -18.35 13.70
N ILE A 252 -3.42 -19.12 12.84
CA ILE A 252 -3.36 -20.59 12.88
C ILE A 252 -1.93 -21.05 12.60
N MET A 253 -1.31 -20.58 11.52
CA MET A 253 0.02 -21.01 11.13
C MET A 253 1.09 -20.57 12.14
N SER A 254 0.95 -19.39 12.73
CA SER A 254 1.86 -18.94 13.80
C SER A 254 1.76 -19.82 15.05
N ASN A 255 0.54 -20.20 15.46
CA ASN A 255 0.35 -21.10 16.60
C ASN A 255 0.86 -22.52 16.33
N VAL A 256 0.65 -23.03 15.11
CA VAL A 256 1.20 -24.31 14.67
C VAL A 256 2.73 -24.27 14.65
N ASP A 257 3.32 -23.19 14.16
CA ASP A 257 4.78 -23.00 14.12
C ASP A 257 5.38 -22.95 15.53
N LEU A 258 4.73 -22.25 16.47
CA LEU A 258 5.11 -22.25 17.90
C LEU A 258 5.02 -23.64 18.52
N MET A 259 3.97 -24.42 18.18
CA MET A 259 3.79 -25.78 18.69
C MET A 259 4.82 -26.77 18.15
N ILE A 260 5.25 -26.61 16.89
CA ILE A 260 6.19 -27.53 16.23
C ILE A 260 7.65 -27.15 16.53
N ARG A 261 8.00 -25.86 16.47
CA ARG A 261 9.40 -25.38 16.56
C ARG A 261 9.80 -24.87 17.95
N GLY A 262 8.84 -24.64 18.85
CA GLY A 262 9.07 -24.05 20.17
C GLY A 262 9.36 -22.54 20.11
N GLU A 263 9.11 -21.83 21.22
CA GLU A 263 9.15 -20.36 21.28
C GLU A 263 10.50 -19.76 20.87
N GLU A 264 11.62 -20.41 21.21
CA GLU A 264 12.97 -19.90 20.93
C GLU A 264 13.40 -20.03 19.45
N ARG A 265 12.84 -20.98 18.71
CA ARG A 265 13.24 -21.27 17.31
C ARG A 265 12.28 -20.66 16.30
N ALA A 266 11.00 -20.57 16.65
CA ALA A 266 9.96 -19.95 15.81
C ALA A 266 10.10 -18.42 15.72
N ARG A 267 10.73 -17.79 16.72
CA ARG A 267 11.00 -16.35 16.76
C ARG A 267 12.35 -15.94 16.16
N LYS A 268 13.11 -16.88 15.60
CA LYS A 268 14.35 -16.61 14.87
C LYS A 268 14.08 -16.57 13.37
N PRO A 269 14.85 -15.76 12.62
CA PRO A 269 14.69 -15.71 11.18
C PRO A 269 14.96 -17.08 10.56
N ILE A 270 14.02 -17.53 9.72
CA ILE A 270 14.08 -18.85 9.07
C ILE A 270 15.26 -18.91 8.10
N PHE A 271 15.50 -17.78 7.43
CA PHE A 271 16.64 -17.58 6.56
C PHE A 271 17.61 -16.64 7.29
N THR A 272 18.61 -17.20 7.96
CA THR A 272 19.77 -16.41 8.37
C THR A 272 20.54 -16.03 7.12
N CYS A 273 20.29 -14.84 6.59
CA CYS A 273 21.09 -14.31 5.50
C CYS A 273 22.44 -13.86 6.06
N ALA A 274 23.52 -13.92 5.26
CA ALA A 274 24.86 -13.44 5.68
C ALA A 274 24.89 -11.97 6.13
N TRP A 275 23.82 -11.22 5.86
CA TRP A 275 23.63 -9.85 6.29
C TRP A 275 23.07 -9.72 7.72
N ASP A 276 22.33 -10.71 8.23
CA ASP A 276 21.84 -10.71 9.62
C ASP A 276 22.99 -10.81 10.61
N GLU A 277 24.02 -11.61 10.28
CA GLU A 277 25.27 -11.68 11.05
C GLU A 277 26.03 -10.35 11.02
N LYS A 278 26.05 -9.67 9.87
CA LYS A 278 26.76 -8.39 9.69
C LYS A 278 26.10 -7.24 10.47
N ASN A 279 24.78 -7.24 10.59
CA ASN A 279 24.04 -6.28 11.42
C ASN A 279 24.19 -6.58 12.90
N LYS A 280 24.20 -7.86 13.29
CA LYS A 280 24.41 -8.28 14.67
C LYS A 280 25.80 -7.88 15.15
N ASP A 281 26.83 -8.07 14.32
CA ASP A 281 28.18 -7.56 14.58
C ASP A 281 28.24 -6.03 14.70
N LYS A 282 27.36 -5.32 13.98
CA LYS A 282 27.29 -3.85 14.01
C LYS A 282 26.58 -3.36 15.28
N SER A 283 25.46 -3.97 15.65
CA SER A 283 24.74 -3.68 16.89
C SER A 283 25.58 -4.03 18.12
N ASP A 284 26.31 -5.15 18.07
CA ASP A 284 27.18 -5.58 19.16
C ASP A 284 28.39 -4.62 19.29
N LYS A 285 28.95 -4.13 18.17
CA LYS A 285 29.98 -3.08 18.19
C LYS A 285 29.47 -1.74 18.68
N GLU A 286 28.28 -1.31 18.27
CA GLU A 286 27.66 -0.07 18.74
C GLU A 286 27.26 -0.16 20.24
N ALA A 287 26.88 -1.33 20.73
CA ALA A 287 26.64 -1.58 22.15
C ALA A 287 27.95 -1.59 22.98
N ILE A 288 29.05 -2.10 22.40
CA ILE A 288 30.38 -2.08 23.02
C ILE A 288 30.97 -0.65 23.03
N GLU A 289 30.80 0.12 21.95
CA GLU A 289 31.27 1.51 21.86
C GLU A 289 30.39 2.50 22.65
N GLY A 290 29.09 2.22 22.78
CA GLY A 290 28.14 2.97 23.63
C GLY A 290 28.35 2.77 25.14
N GLY A 291 29.17 1.80 25.54
CA GLY A 291 29.57 1.55 26.93
C GLY A 291 30.46 2.64 27.54
N ASN A 292 30.91 3.62 26.76
CA ASN A 292 31.66 4.78 27.26
C ASN A 292 30.90 6.10 27.00
N GLY A 293 29.87 6.34 27.80
CA GLY A 293 29.45 7.70 28.16
C GLY A 293 28.60 8.49 27.18
N LYS A 294 27.85 7.84 26.27
CA LYS A 294 26.66 8.46 25.64
C LYS A 294 25.58 7.41 25.47
N ASP A 295 24.44 7.66 26.11
CA ASP A 295 23.24 6.84 26.01
C ASP A 295 22.97 6.46 24.54
N PRO A 296 22.82 5.17 24.20
CA PRO A 296 22.34 4.82 22.89
C PRO A 296 20.94 5.41 22.73
N VAL A 297 20.65 5.97 21.56
CA VAL A 297 19.28 6.27 21.11
C VAL A 297 18.60 4.93 20.83
N ALA A 298 18.45 4.12 21.88
CA ALA A 298 17.55 3.01 21.93
C ALA A 298 16.16 3.60 21.95
N PHE A 299 15.34 3.12 21.03
CA PHE A 299 13.90 3.27 21.01
C PHE A 299 13.33 2.94 22.40
N LYS A 300 13.21 3.94 23.26
CA LYS A 300 12.23 3.94 24.34
C LYS A 300 10.89 4.14 23.65
N ALA A 301 10.22 3.05 23.33
CA ALA A 301 8.77 3.08 23.35
C ALA A 301 8.40 3.58 24.75
N ASP A 302 7.87 4.80 24.85
CA ASP A 302 7.25 5.27 26.08
C ASP A 302 6.19 4.22 26.46
N GLU A 303 6.41 3.53 27.58
CA GLU A 303 5.48 2.58 28.20
C GLU A 303 4.13 3.21 28.58
N ASN A 304 3.97 4.53 28.40
CA ASN A 304 2.76 5.27 28.73
C ASN A 304 1.66 5.22 27.65
N PHE A 305 1.85 4.54 26.52
CA PHE A 305 0.79 4.39 25.50
C PHE A 305 -0.19 3.24 25.81
N ALA A 306 0.03 2.49 26.89
CA ALA A 306 -0.79 1.32 27.26
C ALA A 306 -1.83 1.58 28.36
N GLU A 307 -1.87 2.78 28.97
CA GLU A 307 -2.83 3.08 30.06
C GLU A 307 -4.08 3.88 29.63
N ASP A 308 -4.13 4.44 28.42
CA ASP A 308 -5.26 5.28 27.95
C ASP A 308 -5.96 4.75 26.67
N ALA A 309 -5.98 3.43 26.46
CA ALA A 309 -6.78 2.78 25.41
C ALA A 309 -7.90 1.90 25.99
#